data_AF-A0A4Q2UXF9-F1
#
_entry.id   AF-A0A4Q2UXF9-F1
#
_cell.length_a   1.000
_cell.length_b   1.000
_cell.length_c   1.000
_cell.angle_alpha   90.00
_cell.angle_beta   90.00
_cell.angle_gamma   90.00
#
_symmetry.space_group_name_H-M   'P 1'
#
loop_
_entity.id
_entity.type
_entity.pdbx_description
1 polymer ?
#
loop_
_entity_poly.entity_id
_entity_poly.type
_entity_poly.pdbx_seq_one_letter_code
_entity_poly.pdbx_strand_id
1 'polypeptide(L)'
;MLRDAGGMTTLMPSSSRLRRGGILYGQMYSLTKEIVDAARTFPFQNPDLRHLALDPQLRDGVQSICGKPASGKSVTDRAYLASKRRCHYCLTDSKQRSFGVREEYRISWVLFQSVLAVLRSLAPEIRSTQLPGPPPYLWAVCTPIFVDYVWHNINKFTTGFELVRAQCSRGLATWEQTKMMDMFLRCLRVAVGGHDYSREGALWWSRRELPQPVGLP
;
A
#
# COMPACT_ATOMS: atom_id res chain seq x y z
N MET A 1 6.64 -15.31 7.86
CA MET A 1 5.16 -15.34 8.05
C MET A 1 4.60 -13.94 7.81
N LEU A 2 3.28 -13.82 7.55
CA LEU A 2 2.47 -12.59 7.69
C LEU A 2 2.03 -11.83 6.43
N ARG A 3 1.98 -12.43 5.23
CA ARG A 3 0.99 -11.94 4.25
C ARG A 3 -0.43 -12.11 4.83
N ASP A 4 -0.71 -13.31 5.35
CA ASP A 4 -2.05 -13.69 5.79
C ASP A 4 -2.39 -13.27 7.22
N ALA A 5 -1.37 -12.86 8.00
CA ALA A 5 -1.57 -12.36 9.34
C ALA A 5 -1.43 -10.82 9.42
N GLY A 6 -0.80 -10.16 8.44
CA GLY A 6 -0.82 -8.70 8.31
C GLY A 6 -2.17 -8.21 7.79
N GLY A 7 -3.03 -7.72 8.69
CA GLY A 7 -4.41 -7.33 8.39
C GLY A 7 -5.46 -8.20 9.09
N MET A 8 -5.05 -9.15 9.95
CA MET A 8 -5.95 -10.04 10.66
C MET A 8 -6.44 -9.40 11.98
N THR A 9 -7.73 -9.59 12.29
CA THR A 9 -8.28 -9.36 13.63
C THR A 9 -8.80 -10.68 14.17
N THR A 10 -8.23 -11.14 15.28
CA THR A 10 -8.60 -12.41 15.91
C THR A 10 -9.35 -12.14 17.20
N LEU A 11 -10.62 -12.52 17.24
CA LEU A 11 -11.42 -12.54 18.46
C LEU A 11 -11.06 -13.75 19.30
N MET A 12 -10.85 -13.56 20.60
CA MET A 12 -10.61 -14.68 21.51
C MET A 12 -11.94 -15.33 21.91
N PRO A 13 -12.13 -16.65 21.68
CA PRO A 13 -13.34 -17.35 22.10
C PRO A 13 -13.59 -17.22 23.61
N SER A 14 -14.85 -17.13 24.03
CA SER A 14 -15.24 -17.02 25.46
C SER A 14 -14.68 -18.16 26.32
N SER A 15 -14.58 -19.36 25.75
CA SER A 15 -14.02 -20.55 26.40
C SER A 15 -12.49 -20.61 26.41
N SER A 16 -11.79 -19.70 25.74
CA SER A 16 -10.33 -19.73 25.65
C SER A 16 -9.66 -19.25 26.94
N ARG A 17 -8.48 -19.79 27.24
CA ARG A 17 -7.66 -19.33 28.38
C ARG A 17 -7.28 -17.86 28.22
N LEU A 18 -6.97 -17.42 27.00
CA LEU A 18 -6.61 -16.02 26.70
C LEU A 18 -7.77 -15.08 27.02
N ARG A 19 -9.01 -15.42 26.66
CA ARG A 19 -10.19 -14.62 26.99
C ARG A 19 -10.47 -14.57 28.48
N ARG A 20 -10.40 -15.72 29.17
CA ARG A 20 -10.53 -15.76 30.64
C ARG A 20 -9.42 -14.97 31.34
N GLY A 21 -8.21 -14.97 30.77
CA GLY A 21 -7.07 -14.18 31.24
C GLY A 21 -7.16 -12.69 30.92
N GLY A 22 -8.22 -12.25 30.22
CA GLY A 22 -8.48 -10.84 29.96
C GLY A 22 -8.00 -10.31 28.61
N ILE A 23 -7.54 -11.16 27.68
CA ILE A 23 -7.26 -10.76 26.29
C ILE A 23 -8.55 -10.90 25.47
N LEU A 24 -9.10 -9.78 25.00
CA LEU A 24 -10.39 -9.75 24.32
C LEU A 24 -10.25 -10.08 22.84
N TYR A 25 -9.36 -9.37 22.15
CA TYR A 25 -9.03 -9.60 20.75
C TYR A 25 -7.62 -9.10 20.45
N GLY A 26 -7.02 -9.63 19.38
CA GLY A 26 -5.75 -9.19 18.83
C GLY A 26 -5.93 -8.64 17.42
N GLN A 27 -5.16 -7.63 17.07
CA GLN A 27 -5.06 -7.06 15.72
C GLN A 27 -3.62 -7.11 15.28
N MET A 28 -3.40 -7.60 14.07
CA MET A 28 -2.09 -7.78 13.49
C MET A 28 -1.96 -6.83 12.30
N TYR A 29 -1.09 -5.83 12.39
CA TYR A 29 -0.88 -4.83 11.36
C TYR A 29 0.43 -5.06 10.61
N SER A 30 0.36 -5.17 9.29
CA SER A 30 1.56 -5.11 8.45
C SER A 30 2.17 -3.71 8.51
N LEU A 31 3.45 -3.63 8.84
CA LEU A 31 4.20 -2.38 8.90
C LEU A 31 4.77 -1.97 7.53
N THR A 32 4.55 -2.75 6.47
CA THR A 32 5.12 -2.47 5.14
C THR A 32 4.69 -1.11 4.58
N LYS A 33 3.46 -0.68 4.86
CA LYS A 33 2.96 0.65 4.45
C LYS A 33 3.62 1.80 5.22
N GLU A 34 4.14 1.55 6.42
CA GLU A 34 4.77 2.59 7.26
C GLU A 34 6.09 3.08 6.66
N ILE A 35 6.73 2.27 5.80
CA ILE A 35 7.96 2.65 5.08
C ILE A 35 7.76 3.97 4.33
N VAL A 36 6.61 4.13 3.68
CA VAL A 36 6.29 5.28 2.84
C VAL A 36 5.21 6.18 3.43
N ASP A 37 4.76 5.93 4.66
CA ASP A 37 3.75 6.75 5.34
C ASP A 37 4.37 8.06 5.84
N ALA A 38 3.62 9.14 5.75
CA ALA A 38 3.89 10.40 6.43
C ALA A 38 2.53 10.99 6.78
N ALA A 39 2.15 10.88 8.05
CA ALA A 39 0.87 11.35 8.56
C ALA A 39 -0.35 10.90 7.73
N ARG A 40 -0.40 9.61 7.36
CA ARG A 40 -1.44 8.99 6.52
C ARG A 40 -1.49 9.49 5.08
N THR A 41 -0.48 10.22 4.63
CA THR A 41 -0.36 10.68 3.24
C THR A 41 0.62 9.78 2.51
N PHE A 42 0.14 8.99 1.55
CA PHE A 42 1.00 8.07 0.80
C PHE A 42 1.35 8.63 -0.59
N PRO A 43 2.50 8.24 -1.16
CA PRO A 43 2.84 8.63 -2.53
C PRO A 43 1.76 8.20 -3.54
N PHE A 44 1.62 8.96 -4.62
CA PHE A 44 0.64 8.75 -5.70
C PHE A 44 -0.85 8.84 -5.30
N GLN A 45 -1.20 9.24 -4.08
CA GLN A 45 -2.61 9.37 -3.67
C GLN A 45 -3.29 10.69 -4.09
N ASN A 46 -2.56 11.65 -4.63
CA ASN A 46 -3.16 12.88 -5.14
C ASN A 46 -4.11 12.54 -6.31
N PRO A 47 -5.43 12.83 -6.19
CA PRO A 47 -6.41 12.48 -7.23
C PRO A 47 -6.13 13.18 -8.56
N ASP A 48 -5.51 14.36 -8.54
CA ASP A 48 -5.17 15.13 -9.74
C ASP A 48 -4.09 14.48 -10.59
N LEU A 49 -3.37 13.47 -10.06
CA LEU A 49 -2.37 12.74 -10.84
C LEU A 49 -3.01 12.05 -12.06
N ARG A 50 -4.28 11.68 -11.99
CA ARG A 50 -5.02 11.12 -13.14
C ARG A 50 -5.11 12.10 -14.31
N HIS A 51 -5.07 13.41 -14.07
CA HIS A 51 -5.04 14.40 -15.14
C HIS A 51 -3.74 14.36 -15.96
N LEU A 52 -2.69 13.66 -15.48
CA LEU A 52 -1.49 13.41 -16.27
C LEU A 52 -1.72 12.39 -17.40
N ALA A 53 -2.80 11.60 -17.33
CA ALA A 53 -3.19 10.68 -18.39
C ALA A 53 -4.02 11.35 -19.49
N LEU A 54 -4.60 12.52 -19.22
CA LEU A 54 -5.43 13.24 -20.20
C LEU A 54 -4.58 13.98 -21.23
N ASP A 55 -5.10 14.06 -22.46
CA ASP A 55 -4.52 14.91 -23.49
C ASP A 55 -4.49 16.39 -23.04
N PRO A 56 -3.40 17.13 -23.30
CA PRO A 56 -3.32 18.55 -22.96
C PRO A 56 -4.49 19.38 -23.48
N GLN A 57 -4.96 19.14 -24.72
CA GLN A 57 -6.08 19.89 -25.30
C GLN A 57 -7.40 19.62 -24.58
N LEU A 58 -7.65 18.36 -24.18
CA LEU A 58 -8.81 18.01 -23.37
C LEU A 58 -8.75 18.67 -22.00
N ARG A 59 -7.56 18.69 -21.38
CA ARG A 59 -7.36 19.33 -20.07
C ARG A 59 -7.58 20.85 -20.14
N ASP A 60 -7.00 21.50 -21.15
CA ASP A 60 -7.12 22.94 -21.37
C ASP A 60 -8.59 23.32 -21.69
N GLY A 61 -9.28 22.49 -22.47
CA GLY A 61 -10.71 22.64 -22.74
C GLY A 61 -11.59 22.48 -21.50
N VAL A 62 -11.32 21.50 -20.63
CA VAL A 62 -12.04 21.37 -19.35
C VAL A 62 -11.77 22.57 -18.45
N GLN A 63 -10.54 23.08 -18.44
CA GLN A 63 -10.17 24.24 -17.63
C GLN A 63 -10.84 25.53 -18.12
N SER A 64 -10.98 25.72 -19.43
CA SER A 64 -11.69 26.88 -20.00
C SER A 64 -13.19 26.85 -19.72
N ILE A 65 -13.81 25.66 -19.70
CA ILE A 65 -15.25 25.49 -19.40
C ILE A 65 -15.55 25.61 -17.90
N CYS A 66 -14.75 24.98 -17.04
CA CYS A 66 -15.07 24.87 -15.62
C CYS A 66 -14.59 26.06 -14.76
N GLY A 67 -13.79 27.00 -15.31
CA GLY A 67 -13.35 28.23 -14.65
C GLY A 67 -12.49 28.05 -13.38
N LYS A 68 -12.32 26.82 -12.90
CA LYS A 68 -11.41 26.47 -11.80
C LYS A 68 -10.03 26.18 -12.39
N PRO A 69 -8.94 26.72 -11.81
CA PRO A 69 -7.62 26.30 -12.22
C PRO A 69 -7.48 24.82 -11.85
N ALA A 70 -7.52 23.93 -12.86
CA ALA A 70 -6.96 22.61 -12.68
C ALA A 70 -5.55 22.82 -12.13
N SER A 71 -5.19 22.17 -11.02
CA SER A 71 -3.85 22.23 -10.42
C SER A 71 -2.83 22.32 -11.56
N GLY A 72 -2.10 23.43 -11.66
CA GLY A 72 -1.35 23.76 -12.87
C GLY A 72 -0.48 22.58 -13.32
N LYS A 73 -0.27 22.39 -14.63
CA LYS A 73 0.51 21.26 -15.18
C LYS A 73 1.81 21.01 -14.39
N SER A 74 2.50 22.10 -14.02
CA SER A 74 3.72 22.09 -13.20
C SER A 74 3.53 21.57 -11.76
N VAL A 75 2.37 21.74 -11.15
CA VAL A 75 2.05 21.24 -9.81
C VAL A 75 1.80 19.74 -9.84
N THR A 76 1.00 19.25 -10.80
CA THR A 76 0.72 17.82 -10.92
C THR A 76 1.97 17.02 -11.29
N ASP A 77 2.79 17.54 -12.22
CA ASP A 77 4.08 16.94 -12.58
C ASP A 77 5.05 16.92 -11.39
N ARG A 78 5.13 18.02 -10.62
CA ARG A 78 5.93 18.06 -9.39
C ARG A 78 5.41 17.07 -8.35
N ALA A 79 4.10 16.91 -8.17
CA ALA A 79 3.53 15.94 -7.24
C ALA A 79 3.86 14.49 -7.63
N TYR A 80 3.85 14.18 -8.92
CA TYR A 80 4.26 12.88 -9.45
C TYR A 80 5.75 12.61 -9.16
N LEU A 81 6.63 13.56 -9.51
CA LEU A 81 8.07 13.44 -9.27
C LEU A 81 8.42 13.38 -7.77
N ALA A 82 7.73 14.17 -6.95
CA ALA A 82 7.86 14.14 -5.50
C ALA A 82 7.45 12.76 -4.94
N SER A 83 6.37 12.16 -5.47
CA SER A 83 5.96 10.81 -5.10
C SER A 83 7.04 9.77 -5.41
N LYS A 84 7.65 9.82 -6.61
CA LYS A 84 8.77 8.95 -6.98
C LYS A 84 9.98 9.12 -6.05
N ARG A 85 10.41 10.36 -5.82
CA ARG A 85 11.55 10.68 -4.94
C ARG A 85 11.30 10.18 -3.52
N ARG A 86 10.10 10.40 -3.00
CA ARG A 86 9.72 9.95 -1.67
C ARG A 86 9.79 8.43 -1.56
N CYS A 87 9.23 7.69 -2.52
CA CYS A 87 9.38 6.23 -2.55
C CYS A 87 10.85 5.82 -2.54
N HIS A 88 11.68 6.43 -3.39
CA HIS A 88 13.10 6.11 -3.49
C HIS A 88 13.84 6.29 -2.16
N TYR A 89 13.73 7.46 -1.54
CA TYR A 89 14.43 7.75 -0.28
C TYR A 89 13.90 6.90 0.87
N CYS A 90 12.58 6.81 1.05
CA CYS A 90 11.96 5.99 2.09
C CYS A 90 12.38 4.52 2.00
N LEU A 91 12.41 3.95 0.79
CA LEU A 91 12.81 2.56 0.57
C LEU A 91 14.32 2.39 0.82
N THR A 92 15.15 3.29 0.31
CA THR A 92 16.60 3.23 0.49
C THR A 92 17.00 3.31 1.96
N ASP A 93 16.44 4.27 2.70
CA ASP A 93 16.70 4.46 4.12
C ASP A 93 16.19 3.29 4.98
N SER A 94 15.23 2.53 4.45
CA SER A 94 14.64 1.37 5.10
C SER A 94 15.44 0.08 4.92
N LYS A 95 16.45 0.03 4.04
CA LYS A 95 17.24 -1.19 3.78
C LYS A 95 17.93 -1.75 5.03
N GLN A 96 18.29 -0.89 5.98
CA GLN A 96 18.96 -1.28 7.24
C GLN A 96 18.00 -1.41 8.43
N ARG A 97 16.68 -1.39 8.17
CA ARG A 97 15.65 -1.54 9.21
C ARG A 97 15.04 -2.94 9.17
N SER A 98 14.40 -3.34 10.25
CA SER A 98 13.57 -4.56 10.30
C SER A 98 12.11 -4.16 10.27
N PHE A 99 11.33 -4.82 9.40
CA PHE A 99 9.88 -4.65 9.33
C PHE A 99 9.23 -5.99 9.66
N GLY A 100 8.20 -5.93 10.48
CA GLY A 100 7.42 -7.09 10.85
C GLY A 100 5.94 -6.77 10.89
N VAL A 101 5.23 -7.51 11.71
CA VAL A 101 3.85 -7.20 12.07
C VAL A 101 3.82 -6.62 13.46
N ARG A 102 3.09 -5.52 13.60
CA ARG A 102 2.74 -5.00 14.91
C ARG A 102 1.50 -5.72 15.41
N GLU A 103 1.61 -6.32 16.58
CA GLU A 103 0.51 -6.97 17.27
C GLU A 103 -0.05 -6.02 18.34
N GLU A 104 -1.33 -5.71 18.24
CA GLU A 104 -2.06 -4.90 19.22
C GLU A 104 -3.12 -5.76 19.88
N TYR A 105 -3.15 -5.78 21.22
CA TYR A 105 -4.13 -6.54 21.97
C TYR A 105 -5.05 -5.62 22.75
N ARG A 106 -6.36 -5.84 22.63
CA ARG A 106 -7.33 -5.25 23.54
C ARG A 106 -7.43 -6.12 24.78
N ILE A 107 -7.07 -5.55 25.91
CA ILE A 107 -7.05 -6.25 27.19
C ILE A 107 -8.07 -5.67 28.17
N SER A 108 -8.49 -6.49 29.12
CA SER A 108 -9.30 -6.06 30.26
C SER A 108 -8.50 -5.15 31.19
N TRP A 109 -9.22 -4.30 31.92
CA TRP A 109 -8.62 -3.42 32.92
C TRP A 109 -7.85 -4.19 34.00
N VAL A 110 -8.41 -5.31 34.46
CA VAL A 110 -7.78 -6.18 35.47
C VAL A 110 -6.43 -6.70 34.97
N LEU A 111 -6.38 -7.25 33.74
CA LEU A 111 -5.12 -7.71 33.15
C LEU A 111 -4.11 -6.56 33.01
N PHE A 112 -4.54 -5.38 32.58
CA PHE A 112 -3.67 -4.22 32.47
C PHE A 112 -3.04 -3.83 33.82
N GLN A 113 -3.84 -3.78 34.88
CA GLN A 113 -3.34 -3.50 36.24
C GLN A 113 -2.34 -4.56 36.71
N SER A 114 -2.62 -5.84 36.48
CA SER A 114 -1.72 -6.93 36.83
C SER A 114 -0.39 -6.86 36.07
N VAL A 115 -0.42 -6.58 34.75
CA VAL A 115 0.78 -6.41 33.94
C VAL A 115 1.60 -5.22 34.44
N LEU A 116 0.96 -4.08 34.74
CA LEU A 116 1.65 -2.92 35.30
C LEU A 116 2.30 -3.21 36.66
N ALA A 117 1.62 -3.95 37.53
CA ALA A 117 2.17 -4.33 38.83
C ALA A 117 3.43 -5.19 38.67
N VAL A 118 3.39 -6.19 37.79
CA VAL A 118 4.55 -7.05 37.48
C VAL A 118 5.69 -6.24 36.88
N LEU A 119 5.41 -5.38 35.89
CA LEU A 119 6.44 -4.54 35.24
C LEU A 119 7.13 -3.60 36.24
N ARG A 120 6.41 -3.08 37.23
CA ARG A 120 6.97 -2.24 38.30
C ARG A 120 7.84 -3.03 39.28
N SER A 121 7.53 -4.31 39.53
CA SER A 121 8.33 -5.16 40.41
C SER A 121 9.57 -5.77 39.75
N LEU A 122 9.64 -5.77 38.41
CA LEU A 122 10.76 -6.35 37.68
C LEU A 122 12.01 -5.44 37.70
N ALA A 123 13.14 -6.05 38.05
CA ALA A 123 14.45 -5.42 37.93
C ALA A 123 14.68 -4.94 36.47
N PRO A 124 15.37 -3.81 36.26
CA PRO A 124 15.61 -3.24 34.91
C PRO A 124 16.20 -4.23 33.92
N GLU A 125 16.99 -5.17 34.42
CA GLU A 125 17.80 -6.11 33.62
C GLU A 125 16.92 -7.23 33.04
N ILE A 126 15.86 -7.60 33.76
CA ILE A 126 14.86 -8.58 33.32
C ILE A 126 13.86 -7.96 32.34
N ARG A 127 13.76 -6.61 32.29
CA ARG A 127 12.91 -5.91 31.32
C ARG A 127 13.47 -5.97 29.89
N SER A 128 14.77 -6.27 29.73
CA SER A 128 15.38 -6.46 28.41
C SER A 128 15.20 -7.91 27.96
N THR A 129 14.05 -8.23 27.38
CA THR A 129 13.86 -9.52 26.72
C THR A 129 14.75 -9.60 25.47
N GLN A 130 15.81 -10.42 25.53
CA GLN A 130 16.39 -10.94 24.31
C GLN A 130 15.35 -11.85 23.66
N LEU A 131 14.86 -11.43 22.49
CA LEU A 131 13.94 -12.26 21.73
C LEU A 131 14.72 -13.47 21.21
N PRO A 132 14.20 -14.70 21.37
CA PRO A 132 14.77 -15.84 20.69
C PRO A 132 14.78 -15.57 19.18
N GLY A 133 15.76 -16.14 18.48
CA GLY A 133 15.82 -16.08 17.02
C GLY A 133 14.54 -16.60 16.37
N PRO A 134 14.32 -16.32 15.06
CA PRO A 134 13.11 -16.74 14.38
C PRO A 134 12.90 -18.26 14.48
N PRO A 135 11.65 -18.74 14.67
CA PRO A 135 11.36 -20.16 14.67
C PRO A 135 11.80 -20.82 13.35
N PRO A 136 12.21 -22.10 13.35
CA PRO A 136 12.76 -22.77 12.16
C PRO A 136 11.76 -22.93 11.01
N TYR A 137 10.46 -22.90 11.30
CA TYR A 137 9.39 -22.94 10.29
C TYR A 137 9.06 -21.56 9.70
N LEU A 138 9.70 -20.50 10.20
CA LEU A 138 9.43 -19.13 9.82
C LEU A 138 10.58 -18.63 8.93
N TRP A 139 10.33 -18.57 7.63
CA TRP A 139 11.25 -17.91 6.72
C TRP A 139 11.05 -16.39 6.81
N ALA A 140 12.13 -15.68 7.10
CA ALA A 140 12.19 -14.24 7.06
C ALA A 140 12.77 -13.81 5.70
N VAL A 141 12.13 -12.85 5.04
CA VAL A 141 12.69 -12.22 3.85
C VAL A 141 13.60 -11.09 4.33
N CYS A 142 14.86 -11.08 3.90
CA CYS A 142 15.77 -9.99 4.22
C CYS A 142 15.18 -8.66 3.73
N THR A 143 15.16 -7.65 4.60
CA THR A 143 14.59 -6.32 4.29
C THR A 143 15.08 -5.75 2.96
N PRO A 144 16.38 -5.79 2.61
CA PRO A 144 16.85 -5.27 1.33
C PRO A 144 16.17 -5.94 0.12
N ILE A 145 15.98 -7.26 0.16
CA ILE A 145 15.33 -8.02 -0.91
C ILE A 145 13.87 -7.59 -1.07
N PHE A 146 13.15 -7.46 0.05
CA PHE A 146 11.75 -7.02 0.03
C PHE A 146 11.62 -5.57 -0.47
N VAL A 147 12.47 -4.67 0.02
CA VAL A 147 12.50 -3.26 -0.38
C VAL A 147 12.81 -3.11 -1.87
N ASP A 148 13.78 -3.87 -2.38
CA ASP A 148 14.12 -3.86 -3.81
C ASP A 148 12.97 -4.43 -4.65
N TYR A 149 12.30 -5.49 -4.20
CA TYR A 149 11.07 -5.97 -4.84
C TYR A 149 9.98 -4.89 -4.91
N VAL A 150 9.73 -4.16 -3.82
CA VAL A 150 8.75 -3.06 -3.81
C VAL A 150 9.19 -1.95 -4.77
N TRP A 151 10.45 -1.56 -4.75
CA TRP A 151 11.01 -0.56 -5.66
C TRP A 151 10.85 -0.96 -7.13
N HIS A 152 11.14 -2.21 -7.49
CA HIS A 152 10.95 -2.72 -8.84
C HIS A 152 9.50 -2.74 -9.28
N ASN A 153 8.55 -3.05 -8.38
CA ASN A 153 7.12 -2.94 -8.68
C ASN A 153 6.68 -1.50 -8.94
N ILE A 154 7.17 -0.54 -8.15
CA ILE A 154 6.90 0.88 -8.39
C ILE A 154 7.47 1.30 -9.75
N ASN A 155 8.73 0.96 -10.00
CA ASN A 155 9.41 1.29 -11.26
C ASN A 155 8.71 0.70 -12.48
N LYS A 156 8.22 -0.54 -12.40
CA LYS A 156 7.45 -1.16 -13.48
C LYS A 156 6.30 -0.26 -13.94
N PHE A 157 5.51 0.26 -13.00
CA PHE A 157 4.36 1.09 -13.32
C PHE A 157 4.75 2.53 -13.68
N THR A 158 5.74 3.14 -13.00
CA THR A 158 6.20 4.49 -13.39
C THR A 158 6.83 4.50 -14.78
N THR A 159 7.63 3.48 -15.11
CA THR A 159 8.26 3.34 -16.43
C THR A 159 7.21 3.11 -17.50
N GLY A 160 6.22 2.25 -17.25
CA GLY A 160 5.10 2.05 -18.17
C GLY A 160 4.34 3.34 -18.46
N PHE A 161 4.01 4.10 -17.42
CA PHE A 161 3.38 5.42 -17.55
C PHE A 161 4.24 6.40 -18.35
N GLU A 162 5.52 6.55 -17.98
CA GLU A 162 6.44 7.50 -18.62
C GLU A 162 6.69 7.15 -20.09
N LEU A 163 6.78 5.87 -20.43
CA LEU A 163 6.95 5.41 -21.80
C LEU A 163 5.75 5.76 -22.68
N VAL A 164 4.53 5.45 -22.23
CA VAL A 164 3.31 5.79 -22.97
C VAL A 164 3.18 7.31 -23.10
N ARG A 165 3.44 8.06 -22.03
CA ARG A 165 3.41 9.53 -22.05
C ARG A 165 4.45 10.12 -23.01
N ALA A 166 5.65 9.56 -23.07
CA ALA A 166 6.70 10.00 -23.99
C ALA A 166 6.29 9.77 -25.45
N GLN A 167 5.60 8.67 -25.76
CA GLN A 167 5.06 8.40 -27.09
C GLN A 167 3.94 9.39 -27.48
N CYS A 168 3.13 9.84 -26.53
CA CYS A 168 2.08 10.83 -26.75
C CYS A 168 2.64 12.23 -27.08
N SER A 169 3.87 12.57 -26.65
CA SER A 169 4.42 13.93 -26.78
C SER A 169 4.56 14.47 -28.22
N ARG A 170 4.31 13.63 -29.24
CA ARG A 170 4.36 13.95 -30.67
C ARG A 170 2.98 14.15 -31.32
N GLY A 171 1.88 13.97 -30.60
CA GLY A 171 0.52 14.07 -31.15
C GLY A 171 -0.57 14.09 -30.07
N LEU A 172 -1.84 13.93 -30.48
CA LEU A 172 -2.95 13.74 -29.55
C LEU A 172 -2.84 12.37 -28.88
N ALA A 173 -2.99 12.31 -27.57
CA ALA A 173 -3.04 11.04 -26.86
C ALA A 173 -4.28 10.25 -27.30
N THR A 174 -4.09 9.02 -27.79
CA THR A 174 -5.23 8.16 -28.14
C THR A 174 -5.99 7.73 -26.88
N TRP A 175 -7.20 7.24 -27.08
CA TRP A 175 -8.02 6.72 -25.99
C TRP A 175 -7.33 5.54 -25.27
N GLU A 176 -6.68 4.66 -26.03
CA GLU A 176 -5.92 3.52 -25.52
C GLU A 176 -4.74 3.98 -24.68
N GLN A 177 -3.99 4.97 -25.17
CA GLN A 177 -2.86 5.55 -24.44
C GLN A 177 -3.33 6.20 -23.12
N THR A 178 -4.43 6.94 -23.16
CA THR A 178 -5.08 7.54 -21.98
C THR A 178 -5.46 6.47 -20.97
N LYS A 179 -6.12 5.39 -21.41
CA LYS A 179 -6.48 4.26 -20.54
C LYS A 179 -5.28 3.57 -19.92
N MET A 180 -4.22 3.34 -20.70
CA MET A 180 -2.99 2.71 -20.21
C MET A 180 -2.30 3.59 -19.16
N MET A 181 -2.21 4.90 -19.40
CA MET A 181 -1.66 5.85 -18.42
C MET A 181 -2.48 5.87 -17.11
N ASP A 182 -3.82 5.93 -17.19
CA ASP A 182 -4.68 5.88 -16.00
C ASP A 182 -4.53 4.54 -15.25
N MET A 183 -4.43 3.42 -15.98
CA MET A 183 -4.18 2.11 -15.39
C MET A 183 -2.85 2.08 -14.61
N PHE A 184 -1.76 2.59 -15.18
CA PHE A 184 -0.48 2.66 -14.46
C PHE A 184 -0.56 3.52 -13.20
N LEU A 185 -1.23 4.68 -13.27
CA LEU A 185 -1.43 5.55 -12.12
C LEU A 185 -2.29 4.91 -11.03
N ARG A 186 -3.28 4.09 -11.40
CA ARG A 186 -4.06 3.27 -10.45
C ARG A 186 -3.19 2.20 -9.80
N CYS A 187 -2.43 1.45 -10.59
CA CYS A 187 -1.51 0.43 -10.07
C CYS A 187 -0.50 1.03 -9.09
N LEU A 188 0.01 2.24 -9.34
CA LEU A 188 0.92 2.93 -8.41
C LEU A 188 0.28 3.22 -7.05
N ARG A 189 -0.99 3.64 -7.03
CA ARG A 189 -1.72 3.84 -5.76
C ARG A 189 -1.80 2.56 -4.96
N VAL A 190 -2.01 1.43 -5.63
CA VAL A 190 -2.15 0.12 -4.99
C VAL A 190 -0.80 -0.43 -4.54
N ALA A 191 0.19 -0.43 -5.42
CA ALA A 191 1.54 -0.93 -5.17
C ALA A 191 2.24 -0.21 -4.01
N VAL A 192 2.02 1.11 -3.87
CA VAL A 192 2.68 1.92 -2.83
C VAL A 192 1.81 2.08 -1.58
N GLY A 193 0.51 2.31 -1.75
CA GLY A 193 -0.39 2.63 -0.65
C GLY A 193 -0.84 1.42 0.18
N GLY A 194 -0.41 0.21 -0.17
CA GLY A 194 -0.90 -1.02 0.47
C GLY A 194 -2.41 -1.21 0.27
N HIS A 195 -2.98 -0.62 -0.79
CA HIS A 195 -4.37 -0.92 -1.15
C HIS A 195 -4.45 -2.33 -1.71
N ASP A 196 -5.62 -2.93 -1.60
CA ASP A 196 -5.85 -4.25 -2.18
C ASP A 196 -6.19 -4.11 -3.67
N TYR A 197 -5.39 -4.75 -4.53
CA TYR A 197 -5.66 -4.80 -5.97
C TYR A 197 -7.09 -5.27 -6.23
N SER A 198 -7.62 -6.21 -5.45
CA SER A 198 -8.97 -6.77 -5.63
C SER A 198 -10.08 -5.72 -5.62
N ARG A 199 -9.85 -4.58 -4.95
CA ARG A 199 -10.84 -3.51 -4.80
C ARG A 199 -10.81 -2.50 -5.94
N GLU A 200 -9.81 -2.55 -6.83
CA GLU A 200 -9.72 -1.66 -7.99
C GLU A 200 -10.37 -2.32 -9.21
N GLY A 201 -11.69 -2.21 -9.33
CA GLY A 201 -12.48 -2.87 -10.37
C GLY A 201 -12.04 -2.56 -11.81
N ALA A 202 -11.44 -1.39 -12.05
CA ALA A 202 -10.90 -1.04 -13.37
C ALA A 202 -9.74 -1.94 -13.82
N LEU A 203 -9.00 -2.56 -12.88
CA LEU A 203 -7.91 -3.50 -13.20
C LEU A 203 -8.41 -4.92 -13.51
N TRP A 204 -9.65 -5.24 -13.16
CA TRP A 204 -10.21 -6.59 -13.28
C TRP A 204 -11.36 -6.68 -14.29
N TRP A 205 -11.63 -5.60 -15.02
CA TRP A 205 -12.68 -5.58 -16.03
C TRP A 205 -12.35 -6.57 -17.15
N SER A 206 -13.03 -7.71 -17.15
CA SER A 206 -12.92 -8.73 -18.19
C SER A 206 -14.29 -8.92 -18.82
N ARG A 207 -14.46 -8.48 -20.07
CA ARG A 207 -15.63 -8.85 -20.87
C ARG A 207 -15.36 -10.24 -21.45
N ARG A 208 -15.60 -11.29 -20.66
CA ARG A 208 -15.67 -12.65 -21.22
C ARG A 208 -17.05 -12.81 -21.81
N GLU A 209 -17.15 -12.64 -23.13
CA GLU A 209 -18.33 -13.10 -23.86
C GLU A 209 -18.24 -14.63 -23.87
N LEU A 210 -19.14 -15.28 -23.13
CA LEU A 210 -19.29 -16.74 -23.25
C LEU A 210 -19.71 -17.02 -24.69
N PRO A 211 -19.06 -17.98 -25.39
CA PRO A 211 -19.52 -18.40 -26.70
C PRO A 211 -21.00 -18.75 -26.60
N GLN A 212 -21.84 -18.13 -27.44
CA GLN A 212 -23.21 -18.59 -27.56
C GLN A 212 -23.16 -20.05 -28.01
N PRO A 213 -23.92 -20.96 -27.37
CA PRO A 213 -24.02 -22.32 -27.85
C PRO A 213 -24.53 -22.26 -29.30
N VAL A 214 -23.66 -22.59 -30.24
CA VAL A 214 -24.04 -22.80 -31.64
C VAL A 214 -25.05 -23.95 -31.61
N GLY A 215 -26.21 -23.72 -32.22
CA GLY A 215 -27.41 -24.52 -32.09
C GLY A 215 -27.15 -26.03 -32.02
N LEU A 216 -27.75 -26.66 -31.02
CA LEU A 216 -28.00 -28.09 -31.07
C LEU A 216 -29.15 -28.32 -32.08
N PRO A 217 -29.04 -29.34 -32.96
CA PRO A 217 -30.09 -29.70 -33.90
C PRO A 217 -31.39 -30.13 -33.21
#